data_AF-A0A537UPB5-F1
#
_entry.id   AF-A0A537UPB5-F1
#
_cell.length_a   1.000
_cell.length_b   1.000
_cell.length_c   1.000
_cell.angle_alpha   90.00
_cell.angle_beta   90.00
_cell.angle_gamma   90.00
#
_symmetry.space_group_name_H-M   'P 1'
#
loop_
_entity.id
_entity.type
_entity.pdbx_description
1 polymer ?
#
loop_
_entity_poly.entity_id
_entity_poly.type
_entity_poly.pdbx_seq_one_letter_code
_entity_poly.pdbx_strand_id
1 'polypeptide(L)'
;MRQRLDAMLAAVRTVRPVVEKFYQSLNDEQKARFNALSPDNQQQAQRDLTQACNARASGVASVPLERIERAVQPDGAQRSAFKELQDATSKAASLLSAECPTYRPLTPVGRLQAMEQRLDAMHRAVETVQPALERFYVIPGSRAAQASVRSLRKLGCVCPRTRNP
;
A
#
# COMPACT_ATOMS: atom_id res chain seq x y z
N MET A 1 1.36 8.12 -7.60
CA MET A 1 1.54 7.91 -6.14
C MET A 1 3.01 7.95 -5.74
N ARG A 2 3.89 7.14 -6.34
CA ARG A 2 5.34 7.11 -6.07
C ARG A 2 6.00 8.50 -5.94
N GLN A 3 5.90 9.32 -6.98
CA GLN A 3 6.47 10.69 -7.00
C GLN A 3 5.99 11.59 -5.84
N ARG A 4 4.76 11.42 -5.35
CA ARG A 4 4.25 12.20 -4.21
C ARG A 4 4.91 11.74 -2.91
N LEU A 5 5.10 10.43 -2.74
CA LEU A 5 5.81 9.86 -1.59
C LEU A 5 7.29 10.26 -1.60
N ASP A 6 7.94 10.26 -2.77
CA ASP A 6 9.31 10.76 -2.94
C ASP A 6 9.45 12.21 -2.43
N ALA A 7 8.58 13.10 -2.90
CA ALA A 7 8.61 14.50 -2.53
C ALA A 7 8.36 14.71 -1.03
N MET A 8 7.39 14.00 -0.45
CA MET A 8 7.12 14.05 0.99
C MET A 8 8.32 13.55 1.80
N LEU A 9 8.91 12.42 1.41
CA LEU A 9 10.07 11.84 2.09
C LEU A 9 11.28 12.78 2.03
N ALA A 10 11.54 13.40 0.87
CA ALA A 10 12.60 14.39 0.71
C ALA A 10 12.38 15.62 1.62
N ALA A 11 11.14 16.11 1.72
CA ALA A 11 10.80 17.22 2.60
C ALA A 11 11.10 16.89 4.07
N VAL A 12 10.70 15.71 4.54
CA VAL A 12 10.97 15.28 5.92
C VAL A 12 12.46 15.13 6.19
N ARG A 13 13.20 14.50 5.27
CA ARG A 13 14.66 14.34 5.36
C ARG A 13 15.41 15.67 5.41
N THR A 14 14.84 16.72 4.81
CA THR A 14 15.38 18.08 4.86
C THR A 14 15.10 18.78 6.19
N VAL A 15 13.88 18.64 6.71
CA VAL A 15 13.45 19.33 7.94
C VAL A 15 14.00 18.66 9.19
N ARG A 16 14.06 17.32 9.23
CA ARG A 16 14.52 16.54 10.40
C ARG A 16 15.85 17.03 10.98
N PRO A 17 16.96 17.17 10.22
CA PRO A 17 18.24 17.57 10.80
C PRO A 17 18.21 18.99 11.39
N VAL A 18 17.41 19.89 10.83
CA VAL A 18 17.27 21.27 11.32
C VAL A 18 16.55 21.26 12.67
N VAL A 19 15.43 20.53 12.77
CA VAL A 19 14.66 20.39 14.01
C VAL A 19 15.45 19.66 15.09
N GLU A 20 16.24 18.65 14.71
CA GLU A 20 17.10 17.91 15.64
C GLU A 20 18.20 18.80 16.23
N LYS A 21 18.91 19.58 15.39
CA LYS A 21 19.90 20.57 15.87
C LYS A 21 19.27 21.61 16.80
N PHE A 22 18.09 22.13 16.43
CA PHE A 22 17.37 23.06 17.30
C PHE A 22 17.05 22.41 18.65
N TYR A 23 16.50 21.19 18.66
CA TYR A 23 16.15 20.47 19.89
C TYR A 23 17.37 20.21 20.79
N GLN A 24 18.53 19.92 20.21
CA GLN A 24 19.79 19.73 20.94
C GLN A 24 20.31 21.03 21.59
N SER A 25 19.99 22.19 21.02
CA SER A 25 20.39 23.50 21.57
C SER A 25 19.56 23.93 22.79
N LEU A 26 18.42 23.28 23.03
CA LEU A 26 17.50 23.63 24.11
C LEU A 26 17.95 23.04 25.46
N ASN A 27 17.67 23.78 26.53
CA ASN A 27 17.72 23.26 27.89
C ASN A 27 16.48 22.41 28.23
N ASP A 28 16.44 21.84 29.43
CA ASP A 28 15.40 20.88 29.82
C ASP A 28 14.01 21.53 29.97
N GLU A 29 13.92 22.72 30.57
CA GLU A 29 12.68 23.52 30.60
C GLU A 29 12.15 23.82 29.20
N GLN A 30 13.03 24.24 28.28
CA GLN A 30 12.67 24.56 26.91
C GLN A 30 12.20 23.31 26.15
N LYS A 31 12.86 22.17 26.35
CA LYS A 31 12.43 20.87 25.78
C LYS A 31 11.07 20.46 26.32
N ALA A 32 10.82 20.61 27.62
CA ALA A 32 9.55 20.27 28.23
C ALA A 32 8.40 21.10 27.62
N ARG A 33 8.59 22.41 27.50
CA ARG A 33 7.61 23.31 26.84
C ARG A 33 7.40 22.97 25.38
N PHE A 34 8.47 22.66 24.64
CA PHE A 34 8.39 22.29 23.23
C PHE A 34 7.67 20.94 23.02
N ASN A 35 7.91 19.96 23.90
CA ASN A 35 7.23 18.66 23.87
C ASN A 35 5.72 18.80 24.17
N ALA A 36 5.35 19.73 25.07
CA ALA A 36 3.96 20.01 25.45
C ALA A 36 3.11 20.68 24.35
N LEU A 37 3.73 21.19 23.27
CA LEU A 37 3.00 21.72 22.11
C LEU A 37 2.25 20.63 21.32
N SER A 38 2.43 19.36 21.67
CA SER A 38 1.69 18.25 21.07
C SER A 38 0.32 18.10 21.75
N PRO A 39 -0.80 18.09 21.02
CA PRO A 39 -2.10 17.82 21.61
C PRO A 39 -2.13 16.38 22.13
N ASP A 40 -2.36 16.22 23.44
CA ASP A 40 -2.26 14.96 24.16
C ASP A 40 -3.57 14.62 24.89
N ASN A 41 -4.14 13.46 24.54
CA ASN A 41 -4.96 12.62 25.42
C ASN A 41 -4.19 11.30 25.59
N GLN A 42 -3.75 11.00 26.82
CA GLN A 42 -2.43 10.38 27.04
C GLN A 42 -2.34 8.85 27.16
N GLN A 43 -3.41 8.06 27.30
CA GLN A 43 -3.25 6.61 27.61
C GLN A 43 -4.09 5.62 26.80
N GLN A 44 -5.29 5.98 26.32
CA GLN A 44 -6.10 5.08 25.49
C GLN A 44 -5.63 5.01 24.02
N ALA A 45 -4.98 6.06 23.52
CA ALA A 45 -4.59 6.17 22.11
C ALA A 45 -3.52 5.17 21.65
N GLN A 46 -2.69 4.62 22.55
CA GLN A 46 -1.49 3.87 22.12
C GLN A 46 -1.80 2.46 21.62
N ARG A 47 -2.69 1.72 22.29
CA ARG A 47 -3.15 0.41 21.80
C ARG A 47 -3.98 0.56 20.52
N ASP A 48 -4.79 1.62 20.45
CA ASP A 48 -5.56 1.95 19.26
C ASP A 48 -4.67 2.30 18.06
N LEU A 49 -3.53 2.96 18.25
CA LEU A 49 -2.64 3.36 17.16
C LEU A 49 -1.95 2.17 16.49
N THR A 50 -1.40 1.22 17.25
CA THR A 50 -0.76 0.03 16.69
C THR A 50 -1.79 -0.85 15.98
N GLN A 51 -2.97 -1.06 16.59
CA GLN A 51 -4.04 -1.85 15.99
C GLN A 51 -4.61 -1.19 14.74
N ALA A 52 -4.84 0.13 14.75
CA ALA A 52 -5.31 0.87 13.59
C ALA A 52 -4.26 0.95 12.47
N CYS A 53 -2.97 0.99 12.82
CA CYS A 53 -1.90 0.91 11.82
C CYS A 53 -1.87 -0.45 11.15
N ASN A 54 -1.89 -1.53 11.94
CA ASN A 54 -1.92 -2.90 11.42
C ASN A 54 -3.17 -3.18 10.58
N ALA A 55 -4.35 -2.70 11.01
CA ALA A 55 -5.57 -2.82 10.23
C ALA A 55 -5.46 -2.12 8.87
N ARG A 56 -4.84 -0.93 8.82
CA ARG A 56 -4.60 -0.21 7.55
C ARG A 56 -3.53 -0.88 6.69
N ALA A 57 -2.47 -1.41 7.29
CA ALA A 57 -1.43 -2.17 6.57
C ALA A 57 -1.99 -3.46 5.96
N SER A 58 -2.79 -4.21 6.73
CA SER A 58 -3.51 -5.39 6.25
C SER A 58 -4.58 -5.03 5.22
N GLY A 59 -5.15 -3.83 5.28
CA GLY A 59 -6.05 -3.28 4.26
C GLY A 59 -5.43 -3.22 2.86
N VAL A 60 -4.10 -3.12 2.77
CA VAL A 60 -3.36 -3.17 1.50
C VAL A 60 -3.24 -4.60 0.98
N ALA A 61 -3.06 -5.59 1.87
CA ALA A 61 -3.15 -7.01 1.51
C ALA A 61 -4.58 -7.47 1.20
N SER A 62 -5.59 -6.81 1.79
CA SER A 62 -7.00 -7.18 1.66
C SER A 62 -7.66 -6.65 0.39
N VAL A 63 -6.91 -6.34 -0.67
CA VAL A 63 -7.48 -6.36 -2.02
C VAL A 63 -8.18 -7.72 -2.14
N PRO A 64 -9.46 -7.80 -2.56
CA PRO A 64 -10.19 -9.06 -2.54
C PRO A 64 -9.70 -9.95 -3.69
N LEU A 65 -8.47 -10.44 -3.58
CA LEU A 65 -7.73 -11.16 -4.59
C LEU A 65 -8.50 -12.42 -4.99
N GLU A 66 -9.16 -13.09 -4.06
CA GLU A 66 -10.06 -14.23 -4.30
C GLU A 66 -11.32 -13.85 -5.09
N ARG A 67 -11.82 -12.62 -4.93
CA ARG A 67 -12.95 -12.10 -5.71
C ARG A 67 -12.50 -11.70 -7.11
N ILE A 68 -11.32 -11.11 -7.23
CA ILE A 68 -10.70 -10.75 -8.51
C ILE A 68 -10.38 -12.01 -9.31
N GLU A 69 -9.80 -13.05 -8.69
CA GLU A 69 -9.50 -14.32 -9.36
C GLU A 69 -10.77 -14.97 -9.90
N ARG A 70 -11.85 -15.00 -9.10
CA ARG A 70 -13.14 -15.56 -9.55
C ARG A 70 -13.80 -14.75 -10.65
N ALA A 71 -13.65 -13.42 -10.64
CA ALA A 71 -14.26 -12.53 -11.63
C ALA A 71 -13.47 -12.50 -12.95
N VAL A 72 -12.14 -12.50 -12.88
CA VAL A 72 -11.24 -12.37 -14.02
C VAL A 72 -10.90 -13.73 -14.63
N GLN A 73 -10.94 -14.81 -13.84
CA GLN A 73 -10.55 -16.18 -14.22
C GLN A 73 -9.26 -16.21 -15.06
N PRO A 74 -8.13 -15.68 -14.53
CA PRO A 74 -6.90 -15.56 -15.30
C PRO A 74 -6.38 -16.93 -15.77
N ASP A 75 -6.10 -17.05 -17.06
CA ASP A 75 -5.56 -18.26 -17.68
C ASP A 75 -4.05 -18.16 -17.91
N GLY A 76 -3.39 -19.31 -18.12
CA GLY A 76 -1.98 -19.39 -18.56
C GLY A 76 -1.05 -18.35 -17.92
N ALA A 77 -0.52 -17.45 -18.74
CA ALA A 77 0.40 -16.38 -18.32
C ALA A 77 -0.26 -15.28 -17.45
N GLN A 78 -1.58 -15.08 -17.55
CA GLN A 78 -2.28 -14.17 -16.65
C GLN A 78 -2.32 -14.72 -15.23
N ARG A 79 -2.38 -16.06 -15.06
CA ARG A 79 -2.39 -16.68 -13.74
C ARG A 79 -1.07 -16.51 -13.00
N SER A 80 0.06 -16.67 -13.70
CA SER A 80 1.39 -16.43 -13.11
C SER A 80 1.58 -14.96 -12.74
N ALA A 81 1.18 -14.02 -13.60
CA ALA A 81 1.29 -12.60 -13.28
C ALA A 81 0.32 -12.13 -12.20
N PHE A 82 -0.86 -12.73 -12.13
CA PHE A 82 -1.78 -12.50 -11.03
C PHE A 82 -1.17 -12.97 -9.70
N LYS A 83 -0.52 -14.15 -9.69
CA LYS A 83 0.22 -14.63 -8.52
C LYS A 83 1.37 -13.69 -8.13
N GLU A 84 2.15 -13.19 -9.10
CA GLU A 84 3.20 -12.19 -8.82
C GLU A 84 2.61 -10.93 -8.16
N LEU A 85 1.44 -10.47 -8.63
CA LEU A 85 0.74 -9.34 -8.03
C LEU A 85 0.26 -9.63 -6.60
N GLN A 86 -0.24 -10.84 -6.34
CA GLN A 86 -0.61 -11.28 -4.98
C GLN A 86 0.61 -11.26 -4.05
N ASP A 87 1.72 -11.87 -4.49
CA ASP A 87 2.95 -11.96 -3.71
C ASP A 87 3.53 -10.56 -3.44
N ALA A 88 3.51 -9.66 -4.44
CA ALA A 88 3.94 -8.27 -4.29
C ALA A 88 3.07 -7.47 -3.30
N THR A 89 1.75 -7.68 -3.34
CA THR A 89 0.80 -7.01 -2.45
C THR A 89 0.95 -7.51 -1.00
N SER A 90 1.16 -8.81 -0.80
CA SER A 90 1.46 -9.42 0.51
C SER A 90 2.77 -8.87 1.10
N LYS A 91 3.80 -8.76 0.27
CA LYS A 91 5.08 -8.15 0.66
C LYS A 91 4.92 -6.68 1.05
N ALA A 92 4.15 -5.90 0.27
CA ALA A 92 3.85 -4.52 0.60
C ALA A 92 3.13 -4.36 1.93
N ALA A 93 2.15 -5.22 2.24
CA ALA A 93 1.47 -5.19 3.54
C ALA A 93 2.42 -5.52 4.70
N SER A 94 3.32 -6.49 4.51
CA SER A 94 4.35 -6.83 5.49
C SER A 94 5.34 -5.67 5.74
N LEU A 95 5.72 -4.94 4.69
CA LEU A 95 6.57 -3.75 4.83
C LEU A 95 5.87 -2.65 5.62
N LEU A 96 4.56 -2.44 5.38
CA LEU A 96 3.78 -1.42 6.07
C LEU A 96 3.51 -1.78 7.53
N SER A 97 3.31 -3.05 7.85
CA SER A 97 3.06 -3.51 9.22
C SER A 97 4.32 -3.52 10.08
N ALA A 98 5.48 -3.82 9.48
CA ALA A 98 6.77 -3.79 10.18
C ALA A 98 7.12 -2.40 10.74
N GLU A 99 6.63 -1.34 10.09
CA GLU A 99 6.90 0.06 10.44
C GLU A 99 5.76 0.66 11.28
N CYS A 100 4.83 -0.17 11.77
CA CYS A 100 3.79 0.26 12.69
C CYS A 100 4.40 0.57 14.07
N PRO A 101 4.18 1.78 14.62
CA PRO A 101 4.78 2.19 15.88
C PRO A 101 4.29 1.31 17.02
N THR A 102 5.23 0.77 17.80
CA THR A 102 4.97 0.09 19.09
C THR A 102 4.93 1.08 20.25
N TYR A 103 5.43 2.30 20.03
CA TYR A 103 5.42 3.39 21.00
C TYR A 103 5.03 4.71 20.32
N ARG A 104 4.45 5.64 21.09
CA ARG A 104 4.18 7.00 20.63
C ARG A 104 5.43 7.87 20.82
N PRO A 105 5.93 8.54 19.78
CA PRO A 105 7.05 9.47 19.95
C PRO A 105 6.61 10.70 20.74
N LEU A 106 7.18 10.89 21.93
CA LEU A 106 6.85 12.00 22.82
C LEU A 106 7.55 13.31 22.42
N THR A 107 8.64 13.21 21.67
CA THR A 107 9.41 14.37 21.20
C THR A 107 9.04 14.73 19.76
N PRO A 108 9.07 16.02 19.39
CA PRO A 108 8.91 16.47 18.01
C PRO A 108 9.90 15.80 17.04
N VAL A 109 11.15 15.58 17.47
CA VAL A 109 12.18 14.88 16.69
C VAL A 109 11.78 13.42 16.45
N GLY A 110 11.35 12.71 17.50
CA GLY A 110 10.88 11.33 17.37
C GLY A 110 9.65 11.21 16.48
N ARG A 111 8.74 12.20 16.50
CA ARG A 111 7.57 12.23 15.59
C ARG A 111 7.98 12.38 14.13
N LEU A 112 8.95 13.24 13.84
CA LEU A 112 9.51 13.38 12.49
C LEU A 112 10.22 12.10 12.04
N GLN A 113 10.96 11.44 12.92
CA GLN A 113 11.60 10.16 12.63
C GLN A 113 10.56 9.08 12.28
N ALA A 114 9.51 8.94 13.09
CA ALA A 114 8.44 8.00 12.82
C ALA A 114 7.70 8.32 11.50
N MET A 115 7.51 9.61 11.20
CA MET A 115 6.92 10.03 9.92
C MET A 115 7.82 9.67 8.73
N GLU A 116 9.13 9.86 8.84
CA GLU A 116 10.08 9.48 7.81
C GLU A 116 10.07 7.98 7.54
N GLN A 117 10.17 7.16 8.60
CA GLN A 117 10.12 5.69 8.49
C GLN A 117 8.85 5.23 7.80
N ARG A 118 7.70 5.82 8.16
CA ARG A 118 6.41 5.48 7.56
C ARG A 118 6.32 5.86 6.09
N LEU A 119 6.83 7.03 5.70
CA LEU A 119 6.87 7.46 4.30
C LEU A 119 7.80 6.58 3.46
N ASP A 120 8.95 6.20 4.02
CA ASP A 120 9.89 5.27 3.39
C ASP A 120 9.29 3.88 3.20
N ALA A 121 8.56 3.36 4.19
CA ALA A 121 7.81 2.11 4.10
C ALA A 121 6.76 2.13 2.97
N MET A 122 5.97 3.21 2.91
CA MET A 122 4.98 3.42 1.86
C MET A 122 5.62 3.50 0.48
N HIS A 123 6.77 4.17 0.38
CA HIS A 123 7.52 4.27 -0.86
C HIS A 123 8.00 2.88 -1.34
N ARG A 124 8.67 2.11 -0.48
CA ARG A 124 9.12 0.73 -0.77
C ARG A 124 7.96 -0.20 -1.14
N ALA A 125 6.81 -0.06 -0.47
CA ALA A 125 5.60 -0.81 -0.77
C ALA A 125 5.09 -0.51 -2.19
N VAL A 126 5.06 0.76 -2.59
CA VAL A 126 4.68 1.15 -3.96
C VAL A 126 5.68 0.64 -5.00
N GLU A 127 6.98 0.74 -4.73
CA GLU A 127 8.01 0.18 -5.63
C GLU A 127 7.90 -1.33 -5.81
N THR A 128 7.41 -2.04 -4.79
CA THR A 128 7.18 -3.49 -4.85
C THR A 128 5.98 -3.84 -5.74
N VAL A 129 4.87 -3.10 -5.61
CA VAL A 129 3.60 -3.45 -6.27
C VAL A 129 3.54 -2.93 -7.71
N GLN A 130 4.12 -1.75 -7.98
CA GLN A 130 4.04 -1.10 -9.27
C GLN A 130 4.50 -1.99 -10.47
N PRO A 131 5.66 -2.67 -10.44
CA PRO A 131 6.08 -3.50 -11.57
C PRO A 131 5.19 -4.74 -11.76
N ALA A 132 4.65 -5.31 -10.68
CA ALA A 132 3.73 -6.44 -10.76
C ALA A 132 2.39 -6.03 -11.40
N LEU A 133 1.88 -4.84 -11.08
CA LEU A 133 0.72 -4.26 -11.76
C LEU A 133 1.00 -4.02 -13.24
N GLU A 134 2.13 -3.38 -13.57
CA GLU A 134 2.52 -3.11 -14.96
C GLU A 134 2.57 -4.42 -15.77
N ARG A 135 3.22 -5.47 -15.24
CA ARG A 135 3.26 -6.81 -15.87
C ARG A 135 1.89 -7.42 -16.07
N PHE A 136 1.02 -7.35 -15.06
CA PHE A 136 -0.33 -7.90 -15.16
C PHE A 136 -1.15 -7.21 -16.27
N TYR A 137 -1.01 -5.89 -16.45
CA TYR A 137 -1.75 -5.13 -17.46
C TYR A 137 -1.22 -5.28 -18.89
N VAL A 138 0.06 -5.62 -19.09
CA VAL A 138 0.65 -5.77 -20.44
C VAL A 138 0.55 -7.19 -21.01
N ILE A 139 0.11 -8.18 -20.22
CA ILE A 139 -0.03 -9.56 -20.71
C ILE A 139 -1.25 -9.67 -21.63
N PRO A 140 -1.05 -9.98 -22.93
CA PRO A 140 -2.17 -10.31 -23.80
C PRO A 140 -2.80 -11.61 -23.29
N GLY A 141 -4.13 -11.62 -23.09
CA GLY A 141 -4.88 -12.84 -22.79
C GLY A 141 -4.48 -13.93 -23.79
N SER A 142 -4.10 -15.09 -23.26
CA SER A 142 -3.43 -16.12 -24.04
C SER A 142 -4.31 -16.54 -25.22
N ARG A 143 -3.68 -17.02 -26.31
CA ARG A 143 -4.40 -17.57 -27.48
C ARG A 143 -5.41 -18.67 -27.09
N ALA A 144 -5.34 -19.25 -25.89
CA ALA A 144 -6.32 -20.19 -25.36
C ALA A 144 -7.70 -19.53 -25.13
N ALA A 145 -7.75 -18.31 -24.57
CA ALA A 145 -9.00 -17.54 -24.48
C ALA A 145 -9.60 -17.22 -25.86
N GLN A 146 -8.75 -16.84 -26.82
CA GLN A 146 -9.18 -16.60 -28.21
C GLN A 146 -9.61 -17.88 -28.93
N ALA A 147 -8.95 -19.02 -28.66
CA ALA A 147 -9.27 -20.32 -29.22
C ALA A 147 -10.59 -20.88 -28.67
N SER A 148 -10.86 -20.71 -27.37
CA SER A 148 -12.13 -21.06 -26.75
C SER A 148 -13.29 -20.23 -27.30
N VAL A 149 -13.10 -18.90 -27.49
CA VAL A 149 -14.11 -18.04 -28.14
C VAL A 149 -14.34 -18.46 -29.60
N ARG A 150 -13.28 -18.81 -30.34
CA ARG A 150 -13.38 -19.26 -31.74
C ARG A 150 -13.98 -20.66 -31.89
N SER A 151 -13.78 -21.53 -30.90
CA SER A 151 -14.36 -22.88 -30.83
C SER A 151 -15.85 -22.82 -30.44
N LEU A 152 -16.22 -21.98 -29.47
CA LEU A 152 -17.62 -21.70 -29.09
C LEU A 152 -18.41 -21.04 -30.24
N ARG A 153 -17.76 -20.18 -31.05
CA ARG A 153 -18.36 -19.63 -32.28
C ARG A 153 -18.56 -20.66 -33.39
N LYS A 154 -17.78 -21.76 -33.39
CA LYS A 154 -17.94 -22.90 -34.30
C LYS A 154 -18.95 -23.95 -33.81
N LEU A 155 -19.21 -24.00 -32.51
CA LEU A 155 -20.11 -24.97 -31.86
C LEU A 155 -21.56 -24.47 -31.68
N GLY A 156 -21.90 -23.27 -32.15
CA GLY A 156 -23.29 -22.87 -32.40
C GLY A 156 -24.14 -22.57 -31.17
N CYS A 157 -24.13 -21.31 -30.73
CA CYS A 157 -25.29 -20.69 -30.07
C CYS A 157 -25.58 -19.35 -30.75
N VAL A 158 -26.10 -19.42 -31.98
CA VAL A 158 -26.88 -18.33 -32.56
C VAL A 158 -28.25 -18.44 -31.92
N CYS A 159 -28.56 -17.59 -30.93
CA CYS A 159 -29.94 -17.42 -30.48
C CYS A 159 -30.77 -16.90 -31.67
N PRO A 160 -31.85 -17.60 -32.07
CA PRO A 160 -32.75 -17.07 -33.08
C PRO A 160 -33.47 -15.84 -32.50
N ARG A 161 -33.35 -14.70 -33.17
CA ARG A 161 -34.25 -13.55 -32.94
C ARG A 161 -35.67 -14.03 -33.25
N THR A 162 -36.48 -14.23 -32.23
CA THR A 162 -37.92 -14.41 -32.38
C THR A 162 -38.51 -13.11 -32.91
N ARG A 163 -39.02 -13.19 -34.13
CA ARG A 163 -39.86 -12.20 -34.78
C ARG A 163 -41.31 -12.64 -34.53
N ASN A 164 -42.14 -11.78 -33.94
CA ASN A 164 -43.58 -11.69 -34.25
C ASN A 164 -44.32 -10.72 -33.30
N PRO A 165 -45.57 -10.34 -33.65
CA PRO A 165 -46.13 -10.08 -34.97
C PRO A 165 -46.48 -8.60 -35.18
#